data_AF-A0A3D5K5B3-F1
#
_entry.id   AF-A0A3D5K5B3-F1
#
_cell.length_a   1.000
_cell.length_b   1.000
_cell.length_c   1.000
_cell.angle_alpha   90.00
_cell.angle_beta   90.00
_cell.angle_gamma   90.00
#
_symmetry.space_group_name_H-M   'P 1'
#
loop_
_entity.id
_entity.type
_entity.pdbx_description
1 polymer ?
#
loop_
_entity_poly.entity_id
_entity_poly.type
_entity_poly.pdbx_seq_one_letter_code
_entity_poly.pdbx_strand_id
1 'polypeptide(L)'
;ANSIDMMVKSGARGNMMQVRQIAGMRGLVANPRGDMIPRPIKSNFREGLAMLEYFIATPGARKGLVDTALRTADSGYLTRRLVDVSQELIINDVDPFASEMGVRGIWIDEVRPDEPNRRSHLETR
;
A
#
# COMPACT_ATOMS: atom_id res chain seq x y z
N ALA A 1 -30.04 -1.00 -21.01
CA ALA A 1 -29.14 -0.79 -19.85
C ALA A 1 -27.69 -0.92 -20.33
N ASN A 2 -26.78 -0.06 -19.87
CA ASN A 2 -25.36 -0.18 -20.19
C ASN A 2 -24.69 -1.07 -19.14
N SER A 3 -24.30 -2.29 -19.53
CA SER A 3 -23.73 -3.27 -18.61
C SER A 3 -22.41 -2.81 -17.97
N ILE A 4 -21.58 -2.03 -18.69
CA ILE A 4 -20.31 -1.50 -18.16
C ILE A 4 -20.59 -0.47 -17.06
N ASP A 5 -21.55 0.43 -17.30
CA ASP A 5 -21.96 1.43 -16.31
C ASP A 5 -22.53 0.76 -15.05
N MET A 6 -23.33 -0.31 -15.21
CA MET A 6 -23.83 -1.08 -14.07
C MET A 6 -22.72 -1.73 -13.25
N MET A 7 -21.71 -2.35 -13.89
CA MET A 7 -20.59 -2.99 -13.18
C MET A 7 -19.78 -2.00 -12.34
N VAL A 8 -19.54 -0.80 -12.87
CA VAL A 8 -18.74 0.23 -12.18
C VAL A 8 -19.56 0.95 -11.10
N LYS A 9 -20.80 1.33 -11.39
CA LYS A 9 -21.67 2.00 -10.39
C LYS A 9 -22.04 1.11 -9.23
N SER A 10 -22.21 -0.19 -9.47
CA SER A 10 -22.46 -1.16 -8.39
C SER A 10 -21.22 -1.46 -7.55
N GLY A 11 -20.02 -1.08 -8.01
CA GLY A 11 -18.76 -1.44 -7.37
C GLY A 11 -18.38 -2.91 -7.52
N ALA A 12 -19.14 -3.71 -8.28
CA ALA A 12 -18.89 -5.14 -8.43
C ALA A 12 -17.55 -5.41 -9.13
N ARG A 13 -17.20 -4.64 -10.17
CA ARG A 13 -15.93 -4.73 -10.86
C ARG A 13 -15.63 -3.49 -11.69
N GLY A 14 -14.36 -3.10 -11.66
CA GLY A 14 -13.84 -2.01 -12.48
C GLY A 14 -13.93 -0.65 -11.81
N ASN A 15 -13.25 0.34 -12.39
CA ASN A 15 -13.33 1.73 -11.93
C ASN A 15 -13.42 2.70 -13.12
N MET A 16 -13.77 3.96 -12.83
CA MET A 16 -13.95 4.98 -13.88
C MET A 16 -12.67 5.25 -14.68
N MET A 17 -11.49 5.09 -14.06
CA MET A 17 -10.20 5.23 -14.75
C MET A 17 -9.95 4.11 -15.77
N GLN A 18 -10.34 2.88 -15.46
CA GLN A 18 -10.27 1.74 -16.37
C GLN A 18 -11.26 1.89 -17.53
N VAL A 19 -12.49 2.34 -17.25
CA VAL A 19 -13.48 2.66 -18.30
C VAL A 19 -12.95 3.74 -19.22
N ARG A 20 -12.32 4.79 -18.66
CA ARG A 20 -11.68 5.84 -19.46
C ARG A 20 -10.60 5.29 -20.37
N GLN A 21 -9.82 4.28 -19.98
CA GLN A 21 -8.81 3.68 -20.89
C GLN A 21 -9.44 2.83 -22.01
N ILE A 22 -10.65 2.29 -21.79
CA ILE A 22 -11.36 1.47 -22.77
C ILE A 22 -12.04 2.34 -23.84
N ALA A 23 -12.76 3.38 -23.41
CA ALA A 23 -13.65 4.15 -24.28
C ALA A 23 -13.28 5.64 -24.41
N GLY A 24 -12.29 6.12 -23.65
CA GLY A 24 -11.77 7.47 -23.73
C GLY A 24 -10.25 7.49 -23.90
N MET A 25 -9.67 8.68 -23.94
CA MET A 25 -8.22 8.82 -24.10
C MET A 25 -7.45 8.21 -22.91
N ARG A 26 -6.43 7.37 -23.18
CA ARG A 26 -5.50 6.87 -22.14
C ARG A 26 -4.69 7.99 -21.49
N GLY A 27 -4.25 8.97 -22.28
CA GLY A 27 -3.59 10.18 -21.80
C GLY A 27 -2.07 10.03 -21.65
N LEU A 28 -1.50 10.76 -20.70
CA LEU A 28 -0.07 10.77 -20.45
C LEU A 28 0.39 9.49 -19.75
N VAL A 29 1.59 9.02 -20.11
CA VAL A 29 2.21 7.84 -19.52
C VAL A 29 3.55 8.24 -18.94
N ALA A 30 3.88 7.66 -17.77
CA ALA A 30 5.17 7.86 -17.14
C ALA A 30 6.22 6.92 -17.75
N ASN A 31 7.44 7.43 -17.94
CA ASN A 31 8.60 6.61 -18.24
C ASN A 31 9.00 5.77 -16.99
N PRO A 32 9.92 4.80 -17.11
CA PRO A 32 10.38 4.01 -15.95
C PRO A 32 11.07 4.83 -14.84
N ARG A 33 11.53 6.05 -15.13
CA ARG A 33 12.11 6.98 -14.15
C ARG A 33 11.04 7.76 -13.37
N GLY A 34 9.80 7.77 -13.86
CA GLY A 34 8.67 8.51 -13.28
C GLY A 34 8.32 9.80 -14.01
N ASP A 35 9.10 10.22 -15.01
CA ASP A 35 8.82 11.44 -15.77
C ASP A 35 7.65 11.23 -16.73
N MET A 36 6.82 12.26 -16.89
CA MET A 36 5.71 12.23 -17.84
C MET A 36 6.20 12.41 -19.27
N ILE A 37 5.85 11.47 -20.15
CA ILE A 37 6.14 11.58 -21.58
C ILE A 37 5.24 12.68 -22.15
N PRO A 38 5.79 13.76 -22.76
CA PRO A 38 5.02 14.93 -23.20
C PRO A 38 4.06 14.65 -24.38
N ARG A 39 4.11 13.43 -24.93
CA ARG A 39 3.21 12.97 -25.99
C ARG A 39 2.14 12.03 -25.39
N PRO A 40 0.88 12.46 -25.28
CA PRO A 40 -0.18 11.61 -24.77
C PRO A 40 -0.58 10.53 -25.78
N ILE A 41 -1.06 9.40 -25.27
CA ILE A 41 -1.77 8.38 -26.03
C ILE A 41 -3.20 8.89 -26.25
N LYS A 42 -3.55 9.18 -27.50
CA LYS A 42 -4.85 9.74 -27.86
C LYS A 42 -5.91 8.65 -28.03
N SER A 43 -5.48 7.51 -28.56
CA SER A 43 -6.34 6.36 -28.82
C SER A 43 -6.74 5.62 -27.53
N ASN A 44 -7.73 4.74 -27.67
CA ASN A 44 -8.29 3.95 -26.58
C ASN A 44 -8.29 2.46 -26.93
N PHE A 45 -8.53 1.56 -25.97
CA PHE A 45 -8.48 0.13 -26.26
C PHE A 45 -9.60 -0.35 -27.20
N ARG A 46 -10.73 0.36 -27.28
CA ARG A 46 -11.81 0.06 -28.23
C ARG A 46 -11.40 0.35 -29.68
N GLU A 47 -10.70 1.46 -29.91
CA GLU A 47 -10.23 1.89 -31.25
C GLU A 47 -8.90 1.23 -31.65
N GLY A 48 -8.15 0.73 -30.67
CA GLY A 48 -6.81 0.19 -30.87
C GLY A 48 -5.72 1.25 -30.67
N LEU A 49 -4.50 0.78 -30.42
CA LEU A 49 -3.33 1.63 -30.18
C LEU A 49 -2.43 1.62 -31.42
N ALA A 50 -1.93 2.78 -31.82
CA ALA A 50 -0.86 2.82 -32.82
C ALA A 50 0.41 2.14 -32.27
N MET A 51 1.27 1.63 -33.15
CA MET A 51 2.49 0.92 -32.76
C MET A 51 3.34 1.72 -31.77
N LEU A 52 3.52 3.03 -32.03
CA LEU A 52 4.26 3.91 -31.12
C LEU A 52 3.55 4.10 -29.77
N GLU A 53 2.23 4.24 -29.75
CA GLU A 53 1.45 4.40 -28.52
C GLU A 53 1.52 3.14 -27.64
N TYR A 54 1.51 1.96 -28.27
CA TYR A 54 1.71 0.69 -27.58
C TYR A 54 3.14 0.57 -27.03
N PHE A 55 4.14 0.95 -27.84
CA PHE A 55 5.55 0.90 -27.45
C PHE A 55 5.83 1.78 -26.23
N ILE A 56 5.35 3.04 -26.22
CA ILE A 56 5.56 3.94 -25.07
C ILE A 56 4.82 3.51 -23.80
N ALA A 57 3.74 2.72 -23.92
CA ALA A 57 3.00 2.20 -22.77
C ALA A 57 3.68 1.00 -22.08
N THR A 58 4.53 0.27 -22.82
CA THR A 58 5.13 -0.99 -22.37
C THR A 58 6.09 -0.83 -21.18
N PRO A 59 7.02 0.14 -21.15
CA PRO A 59 7.98 0.26 -20.05
C PRO A 59 7.33 0.50 -18.68
N GLY A 60 6.28 1.33 -18.63
CA GLY A 60 5.51 1.57 -17.40
C GLY A 60 4.76 0.33 -16.91
N ALA A 61 4.14 -0.42 -17.82
CA ALA A 61 3.48 -1.68 -17.49
C ALA A 61 4.46 -2.72 -16.96
N ARG A 62 5.63 -2.88 -17.60
CA ARG A 62 6.69 -3.79 -17.15
C ARG A 62 7.21 -3.42 -15.77
N LYS A 63 7.47 -2.12 -15.52
CA LYS A 63 7.90 -1.65 -14.21
C LYS A 63 6.86 -2.00 -13.13
N GLY A 64 5.57 -1.77 -13.39
CA GLY A 64 4.51 -2.13 -12.45
C GLY A 64 4.48 -3.61 -12.08
N LEU A 65 4.72 -4.51 -13.05
CA LEU A 65 4.82 -5.95 -12.79
C LEU A 65 6.04 -6.30 -11.92
N VAL A 66 7.19 -5.70 -12.23
CA VAL A 66 8.43 -5.90 -11.45
C VAL A 66 8.26 -5.36 -10.03
N ASP A 67 7.73 -4.15 -9.87
CA ASP A 67 7.52 -3.52 -8.56
C ASP A 67 6.55 -4.34 -7.70
N THR A 68 5.51 -4.94 -8.30
CA THR A 68 4.58 -5.84 -7.60
C THR A 68 5.29 -7.10 -7.11
N ALA A 69 6.13 -7.70 -7.96
CA ALA A 69 6.92 -8.87 -7.58
C ALA A 69 7.91 -8.56 -6.45
N LEU A 70 8.61 -7.43 -6.51
CA LEU A 70 9.52 -6.99 -5.44
C LEU A 70 8.78 -6.74 -4.13
N ARG A 71 7.66 -6.00 -4.17
CA ARG A 71 6.85 -5.70 -2.98
C ARG A 71 6.25 -6.94 -2.32
N THR A 72 6.10 -8.03 -3.06
CA THR A 72 5.63 -9.31 -2.50
C THR A 72 6.64 -9.85 -1.47
N ALA A 73 7.94 -9.78 -1.78
CA ALA A 73 8.98 -10.20 -0.85
C ALA A 73 9.04 -9.29 0.39
N ASP A 74 8.96 -7.97 0.19
CA ASP A 74 8.99 -7.00 1.28
C ASP A 74 7.81 -7.16 2.25
N SER A 75 6.61 -7.41 1.71
CA SER A 75 5.40 -7.64 2.52
C SER A 75 5.51 -8.92 3.35
N GLY A 76 6.06 -9.98 2.76
CA GLY A 76 6.33 -11.23 3.47
C GLY A 76 7.38 -11.05 4.58
N TYR A 77 8.46 -10.32 4.29
CA TYR A 77 9.49 -9.99 5.28
C TYR A 77 8.92 -9.18 6.45
N LEU A 78 8.12 -8.14 6.17
CA LEU A 78 7.46 -7.35 7.20
C LEU A 78 6.54 -8.22 8.06
N THR A 79 5.72 -9.07 7.43
CA THR A 79 4.82 -9.99 8.15
C THR A 79 5.60 -10.90 9.09
N ARG A 80 6.71 -11.48 8.62
CA ARG A 80 7.60 -12.29 9.45
C ARG A 80 8.12 -11.51 10.66
N ARG A 81 8.65 -10.30 10.46
CA ARG A 81 9.17 -9.49 11.57
C ARG A 81 8.09 -9.13 12.59
N LEU A 82 6.89 -8.80 12.14
CA LEU A 82 5.76 -8.49 13.02
C LEU A 82 5.35 -9.72 13.84
N VAL A 83 5.33 -10.90 13.21
CA VAL A 83 5.10 -12.17 13.91
C VAL A 83 6.22 -12.44 14.91
N ASP A 84 7.49 -12.34 14.51
CA ASP A 84 8.65 -12.61 15.38
C ASP A 84 8.62 -11.75 16.66
N VAL A 85 8.17 -10.49 16.60
CA VAL A 85 8.07 -9.60 17.78
C VAL A 85 6.83 -9.90 18.63
N SER A 86 5.72 -10.30 18.00
CA SER A 86 4.42 -10.43 18.69
C SER A 86 4.07 -11.87 19.04
N GLN A 87 4.94 -12.84 18.73
CA GLN A 87 4.62 -14.27 18.82
C GLN A 87 4.28 -14.73 20.24
N GLU A 88 4.88 -14.10 21.25
CA GLU A 88 4.65 -14.43 22.66
C GLU A 88 3.50 -13.62 23.30
N LEU A 89 2.86 -12.72 22.55
CA LEU A 89 1.76 -11.91 23.05
C LEU A 89 0.46 -12.73 23.06
N ILE A 90 0.08 -13.21 24.25
CA ILE A 90 -1.13 -14.01 24.49
C ILE A 90 -1.98 -13.31 25.55
N ILE A 91 -3.26 -13.07 25.25
CA ILE A 91 -4.23 -12.57 26.23
C ILE A 91 -4.67 -13.77 27.08
N ASN A 92 -4.17 -13.86 28.31
CA ASN A 92 -4.42 -14.99 29.21
C ASN A 92 -5.63 -14.78 30.14
N ASP A 93 -5.97 -13.54 30.48
CA ASP A 93 -7.02 -13.19 31.44
C ASP A 93 -7.93 -12.08 30.91
N VAL A 94 -9.18 -12.07 31.40
CA VAL A 94 -10.19 -11.04 31.07
C VAL A 94 -9.87 -9.71 31.75
N ASP A 95 -9.36 -9.75 32.99
CA ASP A 95 -8.82 -8.59 33.72
C ASP A 95 -7.48 -8.98 34.38
N PRO A 96 -6.34 -8.54 33.81
CA PRO A 96 -5.02 -8.88 34.36
C PRO A 96 -4.75 -8.22 35.72
N PHE A 97 -5.52 -7.20 36.12
CA PHE A 97 -5.33 -6.47 37.39
C PHE A 97 -6.25 -6.95 38.51
N ALA A 98 -7.21 -7.84 38.22
CA ALA A 98 -8.12 -8.39 39.23
C ALA A 98 -7.44 -9.38 40.19
N SER A 99 -6.29 -9.94 39.79
CA SER A 99 -5.52 -10.91 40.57
C SER A 99 -4.61 -10.20 41.59
N GLU A 100 -4.58 -10.67 42.84
CA GLU A 100 -3.63 -10.19 43.87
C GLU A 100 -2.17 -10.50 43.53
N MET A 101 -1.93 -11.47 42.62
CA MET A 101 -0.63 -11.67 41.99
C MET A 101 -0.46 -10.59 40.91
N GLY A 102 0.36 -9.59 41.17
CA GLY A 102 0.58 -8.46 40.27
C GLY A 102 0.96 -8.89 38.84
N VAL A 103 0.57 -8.07 37.85
CA VAL A 103 0.83 -8.31 36.43
C VAL A 103 2.33 -8.40 36.18
N ARG A 104 2.75 -9.46 35.47
CA ARG A 104 4.14 -9.65 35.06
C ARG A 104 4.46 -8.63 33.96
N GLY A 105 5.09 -7.52 34.35
CA GLY A 105 5.39 -6.42 33.45
C GLY A 105 6.46 -5.48 34.01
N ILE A 106 6.90 -4.55 33.18
CA ILE A 106 7.80 -3.48 33.58
C ILE A 106 6.94 -2.28 33.95
N TRP A 107 6.96 -1.89 35.22
CA TRP A 107 6.35 -0.65 35.68
C TRP A 107 7.26 0.50 35.29
N ILE A 108 6.72 1.43 34.51
CA ILE A 108 7.42 2.65 34.13
C ILE A 108 6.93 3.74 35.08
N ASP A 109 7.70 3.99 36.12
CA ASP A 109 7.47 5.10 37.03
C ASP A 109 8.08 6.40 36.45
N GLU A 110 7.62 7.54 36.95
CA GLU A 110 8.15 8.87 36.57
C GLU A 110 8.04 9.26 35.08
N VAL A 111 6.98 8.85 34.37
CA VAL A 111 6.72 9.36 33.02
C VAL A 111 6.45 10.87 33.07
N ARG A 112 7.46 11.67 32.73
CA ARG A 112 7.41 13.14 32.70
C ARG A 112 7.81 13.65 31.31
N PRO A 113 7.29 14.81 30.87
CA PRO A 113 7.76 15.48 29.67
C PRO A 113 9.27 15.70 29.74
N ASP A 114 9.95 15.66 28.60
CA ASP A 114 11.38 15.95 28.53
C ASP A 114 11.66 17.36 29.06
N GLU A 115 12.53 17.46 30.06
CA GLU A 115 13.01 18.72 30.59
C GLU A 115 14.34 19.09 29.89
N PRO A 116 14.71 20.39 29.82
CA PRO A 116 15.95 20.81 29.17
C PRO A 116 17.22 20.11 29.68
N ASN A 117 17.16 19.51 30.88
CA ASN A 117 18.28 18.84 31.54
C ASN A 117 18.05 17.34 31.82
N ARG A 118 16.90 16.75 31.43
CA ARG A 118 16.59 15.33 31.63
C ARG A 118 15.70 14.80 30.50
N ARG A 119 16.21 13.79 29.79
CA ARG A 119 15.46 13.03 28.77
C ARG A 119 14.77 11.84 29.43
N SER A 120 13.48 11.66 29.20
CA SER A 120 12.63 10.66 29.86
C SER A 120 12.26 9.49 28.94
N HIS A 121 12.88 9.35 27.76
CA HIS A 121 12.60 8.25 26.84
C HIS A 121 13.48 7.02 27.11
N LEU A 122 12.91 5.84 26.86
CA LEU A 122 13.60 4.56 26.93
C LEU A 122 14.51 4.40 25.69
N GLU A 123 15.82 4.32 25.89
CA GLU A 123 16.73 3.82 24.86
C GLU A 123 16.61 2.29 24.78
N THR A 124 15.83 1.80 23.81
CA THR A 124 15.84 0.39 23.45
C THR A 124 17.06 0.13 22.56
N ARG A 125 18.01 -0.68 23.05
CA ARG A 125 19.14 -1.18 22.24
C ARG A 125 18.70 -2.16 21.18
#